data_AF-A0A357JE29-F1
#
_entry.id   AF-A0A357JE29-F1
#
_cell.length_a   1.000
_cell.length_b   1.000
_cell.length_c   1.000
_cell.angle_alpha   90.00
_cell.angle_beta   90.00
_cell.angle_gamma   90.00
#
_symmetry.space_group_name_H-M   'P 1'
#
loop_
_entity.id
_entity.type
_entity.pdbx_description
1 polymer ?
#
loop_
_entity_poly.entity_id
_entity_poly.type
_entity_poly.pdbx_seq_one_letter_code
_entity_poly.pdbx_strand_id
1 'polypeptide(L)'
;MEEIQTVRSGIEKLLNELNYDLYTFNFKKKGGGMTLEIIIDSVGPISMDDIVSVSNKISEYLDNHDFTNNNYTLDVSSLGAEKPINLNNINKYINKYI
;
A
#
# COMPACT_ATOMS: atom_id res chain seq x y z
N MET A 1 18.39 11.36 10.38
CA MET A 1 17.09 11.62 9.72
C MET A 1 17.10 11.23 8.23
N GLU A 2 18.11 10.50 7.75
CA GLU A 2 18.28 10.16 6.31
C GLU A 2 17.57 8.87 5.87
N GLU A 3 17.46 7.85 6.73
CA GLU A 3 16.85 6.56 6.36
C GLU A 3 15.38 6.65 5.93
N ILE A 4 14.57 7.48 6.63
CA ILE A 4 13.16 7.66 6.29
C ILE A 4 12.99 8.24 4.88
N GLN A 5 13.89 9.14 4.46
CA GLN A 5 13.80 9.77 3.15
C GLN A 5 14.20 8.80 2.02
N THR A 6 15.25 8.01 2.23
CA THR A 6 15.64 6.93 1.30
C THR A 6 14.51 5.92 1.14
N VAL A 7 13.90 5.51 2.24
CA VAL A 7 12.79 4.55 2.22
C VAL A 7 11.58 5.11 1.51
N ARG A 8 11.22 6.36 1.82
CA ARG A 8 10.14 7.05 1.12
C ARG A 8 10.37 7.07 -0.39
N SER A 9 11.58 7.43 -0.83
CA SER A 9 11.89 7.52 -2.27
C SER A 9 11.88 6.15 -2.96
N GLY A 10 12.30 5.08 -2.28
CA GLY A 10 12.19 3.71 -2.78
C GLY A 10 10.74 3.26 -2.95
N ILE A 11 9.91 3.52 -1.93
CA ILE A 11 8.47 3.22 -1.97
C ILE A 11 7.79 4.04 -3.08
N GLU A 12 8.12 5.33 -3.21
CA GLU A 12 7.57 6.20 -4.24
C GLU A 12 7.91 5.70 -5.66
N LYS A 13 9.14 5.22 -5.90
CA LYS A 13 9.51 4.58 -7.16
C LYS A 13 8.73 3.29 -7.40
N LEU A 14 8.65 2.44 -6.39
CA LEU A 14 7.95 1.16 -6.48
C LEU A 14 6.46 1.33 -6.78
N LEU A 15 5.84 2.35 -6.19
CA LEU A 15 4.46 2.74 -6.48
C LEU A 15 4.34 3.28 -7.91
N ASN A 16 5.25 4.16 -8.34
CA ASN A 16 5.25 4.68 -9.71
C ASN A 16 5.33 3.57 -10.77
N GLU A 17 6.16 2.55 -10.55
CA GLU A 17 6.25 1.38 -11.46
C GLU A 17 4.92 0.61 -11.54
N LEU A 18 4.13 0.64 -10.48
CA LEU A 18 2.81 0.02 -10.39
C LEU A 18 1.67 0.97 -10.80
N ASN A 19 1.97 2.17 -11.32
CA ASN A 19 0.98 3.22 -11.62
C ASN A 19 0.19 3.69 -10.38
N TYR A 20 0.88 3.72 -9.25
CA TYR A 20 0.40 4.26 -7.98
C TYR A 20 1.24 5.46 -7.57
N ASP A 21 0.61 6.38 -6.84
CA ASP A 21 1.26 7.55 -6.29
C ASP A 21 1.30 7.46 -4.76
N LEU A 22 2.42 7.87 -4.17
CA LEU A 22 2.52 7.97 -2.73
C LEU A 22 1.78 9.22 -2.25
N TYR A 23 0.61 9.04 -1.63
CA TYR A 23 -0.20 10.17 -1.16
C TYR A 23 0.30 10.69 0.20
N THR A 24 0.43 9.80 1.18
CA THR A 24 0.90 10.14 2.53
C THR A 24 1.87 9.07 3.02
N PHE A 25 2.94 9.51 3.67
CA PHE A 25 3.86 8.64 4.40
C PHE A 25 4.07 9.23 5.79
N ASN A 26 3.59 8.53 6.82
CA ASN A 26 3.65 9.04 8.18
C ASN A 26 4.09 7.97 9.17
N PHE A 27 5.15 8.27 9.92
CA PHE A 27 5.67 7.38 10.94
C PHE A 27 5.26 7.88 12.33
N LYS A 28 4.34 7.17 12.98
CA LYS A 28 3.80 7.52 14.30
C LYS A 28 4.33 6.54 15.35
N LYS A 29 4.75 7.05 16.51
CA LYS A 29 5.06 6.23 17.69
C LYS A 29 3.88 6.30 18.65
N LYS A 30 3.17 5.20 18.88
CA LYS A 30 1.98 5.15 19.74
C LYS A 30 2.17 4.11 20.84
N GLY A 31 2.11 4.55 22.10
CA GLY A 31 2.01 3.66 23.28
C GLY A 31 3.14 2.63 23.43
N GLY A 32 4.35 2.89 22.93
CA GLY A 32 5.49 1.97 22.99
C GLY A 32 5.76 1.19 21.71
N GLY A 33 4.82 1.18 20.75
CA GLY A 33 5.00 0.61 19.41
C GLY A 33 5.25 1.69 18.35
N MET A 34 5.78 1.26 17.21
CA MET A 34 5.92 2.07 16.01
C MET A 34 4.82 1.68 15.01
N THR A 35 4.25 2.66 14.32
CA THR A 35 3.24 2.43 13.29
C THR A 35 3.58 3.27 12.08
N LEU A 36 3.76 2.62 10.94
CA LEU A 36 4.01 3.26 9.68
C LEU A 36 2.71 3.27 8.87
N GLU A 37 2.15 4.46 8.72
CA GLU A 37 0.91 4.72 8.00
C GLU A 37 1.25 5.23 6.60
N ILE A 38 0.85 4.48 5.58
CA ILE A 38 1.11 4.78 4.18
C ILE A 38 -0.21 4.83 3.45
N ILE A 39 -0.49 5.95 2.80
CA ILE A 39 -1.64 6.12 1.94
C ILE A 39 -1.14 6.18 0.51
N ILE A 40 -1.67 5.30 -0.34
CA ILE A 40 -1.40 5.29 -1.77
C ILE A 40 -2.62 5.83 -2.53
N ASP A 41 -2.36 6.59 -3.58
CA ASP A 41 -3.37 7.05 -4.52
C ASP A 41 -3.21 6.32 -5.86
N SER A 42 -4.31 6.15 -6.58
CA SER A 42 -4.28 5.68 -7.95
C SER A 42 -5.30 6.41 -8.78
N VAL A 43 -4.93 6.68 -10.02
CA VAL A 43 -5.87 7.16 -11.04
C VAL A 43 -6.92 6.07 -11.37
N GLY A 44 -6.58 4.79 -11.18
CA GLY A 44 -7.41 3.62 -11.54
C GLY A 44 -8.09 2.91 -10.35
N PRO A 45 -8.88 1.86 -10.61
CA PRO A 45 -9.39 0.97 -9.56
C PRO A 45 -8.24 0.16 -8.97
N ILE A 46 -8.10 0.20 -7.64
CA ILE A 46 -7.13 -0.61 -6.89
C ILE A 46 -7.82 -1.89 -6.47
N SER A 47 -7.30 -3.04 -6.88
CA SER A 47 -7.83 -4.34 -6.44
C SER A 47 -7.28 -4.71 -5.07
N MET A 48 -7.97 -5.59 -4.34
CA MET A 48 -7.44 -6.12 -3.08
C MET A 48 -6.08 -6.79 -3.27
N ASP A 49 -5.87 -7.45 -4.42
CA ASP A 49 -4.60 -8.08 -4.78
C ASP A 49 -3.45 -7.06 -4.91
N ASP A 50 -3.75 -5.87 -5.45
CA ASP A 50 -2.78 -4.77 -5.54
C ASP A 50 -2.42 -4.23 -4.16
N ILE A 51 -3.40 -4.07 -3.26
CA ILE A 51 -3.16 -3.64 -1.88
C ILE A 51 -2.25 -4.64 -1.17
N VAL A 52 -2.53 -5.94 -1.33
CA VAL A 52 -1.71 -7.02 -0.73
C VAL A 52 -0.30 -7.03 -1.33
N SER A 53 -0.18 -6.87 -2.65
CA SER A 53 1.11 -6.85 -3.34
C SER A 53 1.96 -5.63 -2.93
N VAL A 54 1.36 -4.44 -2.88
CA VAL A 54 2.02 -3.20 -2.44
C VAL A 54 2.43 -3.30 -0.98
N SER A 55 1.53 -3.78 -0.11
CA SER A 55 1.81 -4.05 1.30
C SER A 55 3.04 -4.95 1.48
N ASN A 56 3.07 -6.10 0.80
CA ASN A 56 4.18 -7.04 0.87
C ASN A 56 5.48 -6.42 0.32
N LYS A 57 5.43 -5.74 -0.82
CA LYS A 57 6.60 -5.08 -1.42
C LYS A 57 7.18 -3.99 -0.52
N ILE A 58 6.33 -3.18 0.10
CA ILE A 58 6.76 -2.18 1.07
C ILE A 58 7.39 -2.85 2.28
N SER A 59 6.76 -3.90 2.81
CA SER A 59 7.29 -4.66 3.94
C SER A 59 8.66 -5.27 3.63
N GLU A 60 8.83 -5.89 2.47
CA GLU A 60 10.10 -6.48 2.02
C GLU A 60 11.18 -5.42 1.82
N TYR A 61 10.81 -4.25 1.26
CA TYR A 61 11.73 -3.14 1.10
C TYR A 61 12.20 -2.59 2.46
N LEU A 62 11.28 -2.45 3.42
CA LEU A 62 11.59 -1.99 4.78
C LEU A 62 12.49 -2.98 5.54
N ASP A 63 12.26 -4.29 5.35
CA ASP A 63 13.08 -5.37 5.93
C ASP A 63 14.51 -5.34 5.38
N ASN A 64 14.68 -5.21 4.06
CA ASN A 64 15.99 -5.10 3.41
C ASN A 64 16.78 -3.85 3.81
N HIS A 65 16.08 -2.78 4.18
CA HIS A 65 16.70 -1.52 4.60
C HIS A 65 16.90 -1.42 6.12
N ASP A 66 16.62 -2.49 6.89
CA ASP A 66 16.75 -2.52 8.36
C ASP A 66 16.08 -1.31 9.05
N PHE A 67 14.94 -0.85 8.49
CA PHE A 67 14.33 0.44 8.84
C PHE A 67 14.08 0.61 10.34
N THR A 68 13.76 -0.48 11.04
CA THR A 68 13.76 -0.48 12.49
C THR A 68 13.96 -1.88 13.07
N ASN A 69 14.78 -1.99 14.10
CA ASN A 69 15.04 -3.24 14.83
C ASN A 69 13.92 -3.61 15.83
N ASN A 70 12.85 -2.80 15.88
CA ASN A 70 11.73 -2.93 16.81
C ASN A 70 10.45 -3.38 16.08
N ASN A 71 9.53 -4.03 16.79
CA ASN A 71 8.21 -4.32 16.23
C ASN A 71 7.48 -3.03 15.83
N TYR A 72 7.15 -2.92 14.55
CA TYR A 72 6.28 -1.89 14.02
C TYR A 72 5.07 -2.51 13.31
N THR A 73 4.02 -1.72 13.16
CA THR A 73 2.83 -2.09 12.39
C THR A 73 2.83 -1.29 11.10
N LEU A 74 2.80 -1.96 9.96
CA LEU A 74 2.61 -1.34 8.65
C LEU A 74 1.12 -1.27 8.35
N ASP A 75 0.60 -0.06 8.17
CA ASP A 75 -0.77 0.20 7.74
C ASP A 75 -0.73 0.80 6.33
N VAL A 76 -1.16 0.03 5.34
CA VAL A 76 -1.25 0.47 3.94
C VAL A 76 -2.71 0.64 3.59
N SER A 77 -3.10 1.89 3.36
CA SER A 77 -4.44 2.28 2.96
C SER A 77 -4.41 2.87 1.55
N SER A 78 -5.49 2.72 0.80
CA SER A 78 -5.64 3.38 -0.50
C SER A 78 -6.73 4.45 -0.45
N LEU A 79 -6.46 5.60 -1.07
CA LEU A 79 -7.42 6.71 -1.14
C LEU A 79 -8.65 6.35 -2.00
N GLY A 80 -8.49 5.38 -2.92
CA GLY A 80 -9.42 5.09 -4.01
C GLY A 80 -10.08 3.70 -4.01
N ALA A 81 -10.04 2.93 -2.91
CA ALA A 81 -10.71 1.62 -2.85
C ALA A 81 -12.24 1.67 -3.07
N GLU A 82 -12.85 2.85 -2.96
CA GLU A 82 -14.29 3.08 -3.20
C GLU A 82 -14.59 3.60 -4.61
N LYS A 83 -13.71 3.41 -5.61
CA LYS A 83 -14.05 3.74 -7.00
C LYS A 83 -15.07 2.70 -7.51
N PRO A 84 -16.28 3.10 -7.94
CA PRO A 84 -17.32 2.16 -8.33
C PRO A 84 -16.81 1.28 -9.47
N ILE A 85 -16.78 -0.03 -9.20
CA ILE A 85 -16.68 -1.09 -10.20
C ILE A 85 -17.53 -0.71 -11.42
N ASN A 86 -16.88 -0.56 -12.58
CA ASN A 86 -17.61 -0.42 -13.84
C ASN A 86 -18.50 -1.66 -14.00
N LEU A 87 -19.82 -1.44 -14.01
CA LEU A 87 -20.87 -2.44 -14.24
C LEU A 87 -20.76 -3.15 -15.63
N ASN A 88 -19.64 -3.02 -16.36
CA ASN A 88 -19.43 -3.75 -17.61
C ASN A 88 -18.84 -5.17 -17.43
N ASN A 89 -18.43 -5.55 -16.21
CA ASN A 89 -17.90 -6.89 -15.91
C ASN A 89 -18.85 -7.78 -15.08
N ILE A 90 -20.15 -7.47 -15.00
CA ILE A 90 -21.14 -8.32 -14.31
C ILE A 90 -21.39 -9.68 -15.02
N ASN A 91 -20.88 -9.87 -16.24
CA ASN A 91 -21.15 -11.05 -17.05
C ASN A 91 -20.36 -12.31 -16.67
N LYS A 92 -19.52 -12.28 -15.61
CA LYS A 92 -18.73 -13.45 -15.16
C LYS A 92 -19.22 -14.10 -13.87
N TYR A 93 -20.23 -13.55 -13.21
CA TYR A 93 -20.81 -14.09 -11.97
C TYR A 93 -22.20 -14.72 -12.13
N ILE A 94 -22.74 -14.77 -13.36
CA ILE A 94 -24.02 -15.41 -13.66
C ILE A 94 -23.86 -16.85 -14.15
N ASN A 95 -23.20 -17.74 -13.40
CA ASN A 95 -23.42 -19.19 -13.55
C ASN A 95 -22.66 -20.03 -12.51
N LYS A 96 -23.18 -20.12 -11.28
CA LYS A 96 -23.11 -21.36 -10.49
C LYS A 96 -24.02 -21.27 -9.27
N TYR A 97 -25.28 -21.62 -9.47
CA TYR A 97 -25.99 -22.53 -8.58
C TYR A 97 -27.15 -23.13 -9.38
N ILE A 98 -26.92 -24.33 -9.90
CA ILE A 98 -27.97 -25.33 -10.13
C ILE A 98 -28.16 -26.09 -8.82
#